data_AF-A0A644ZFL5-F1
#
_entry.id   AF-A0A644ZFL5-F1
#
_cell.length_a   1.000
_cell.length_b   1.000
_cell.length_c   1.000
_cell.angle_alpha   90.00
_cell.angle_beta   90.00
_cell.angle_gamma   90.00
#
_symmetry.space_group_name_H-M   'P 1'
#
loop_
_entity.id
_entity.type
_entity.pdbx_description
1 polymer ?
#
loop_
_entity_poly.entity_id
_entity_poly.type
_entity_poly.pdbx_seq_one_letter_code
_entity_poly.pdbx_strand_id
1 'polypeptide(L)'
;MIVHLSSWGRYSVSVNGLYDSSHKFHEKETIASHSSLIFETQVGFDPDPWQIPVSLTPTWEYVKSIECNGVIIPKEYFSNRENWDLGVAHQINGTFTIISLVISPELIEQFSQNNTVKI
;
A
#
# COMPACT_ATOMS: atom_id res chain seq x y z
N MET A 1 -8.22 6.39 6.23
CA MET A 1 -8.08 5.02 5.70
C MET A 1 -7.66 4.08 6.83
N ILE A 2 -8.27 2.92 6.94
CA ILE A 2 -7.93 1.85 7.88
C ILE A 2 -7.48 0.67 7.03
N VAL A 3 -6.30 0.11 7.29
CA VAL A 3 -5.75 -1.03 6.55
C VAL A 3 -5.52 -2.16 7.53
N HIS A 4 -6.08 -3.33 7.22
CA HIS A 4 -5.81 -4.55 7.97
C HIS A 4 -4.72 -5.36 7.28
N LEU A 5 -3.69 -5.76 8.03
CA LEU A 5 -2.52 -6.47 7.52
C LEU A 5 -2.43 -7.88 8.10
N SER A 6 -1.84 -8.82 7.34
CA SER A 6 -1.75 -10.24 7.72
C SER A 6 -0.46 -10.64 8.44
N SER A 7 0.65 -9.92 8.24
CA SER A 7 1.94 -10.22 8.88
C SER A 7 2.94 -9.07 8.78
N TRP A 8 3.95 -9.06 9.66
CA TRP A 8 5.16 -8.25 9.52
C TRP A 8 6.01 -8.83 8.37
N GLY A 9 5.80 -8.36 7.14
CA GLY A 9 6.71 -8.64 6.02
C GLY A 9 8.02 -7.84 6.11
N ARG A 10 8.98 -8.06 5.22
CA ARG A 10 10.23 -7.26 5.13
C ARG A 10 10.01 -5.86 4.54
N TYR A 11 8.88 -5.22 4.81
CA TYR A 11 8.54 -3.92 4.27
C TYR A 11 8.39 -2.90 5.40
N SER A 12 8.71 -1.65 5.11
CA SER A 12 8.35 -0.50 5.94
C SER A 12 7.12 0.17 5.34
N VAL A 13 6.30 0.78 6.19
CA VAL A 13 5.12 1.53 5.77
C VAL A 13 5.40 3.03 5.96
N SER A 14 5.22 3.81 4.90
CA SER A 14 5.21 5.27 4.99
C SER A 14 3.78 5.78 4.80
N VAL A 15 3.34 6.64 5.72
CA VAL A 15 2.01 7.24 5.75
C VAL A 15 2.17 8.73 5.48
N ASN A 16 1.40 9.29 4.53
CA ASN A 16 1.57 10.69 4.08
C ASN A 16 2.98 11.02 3.57
N GLY A 17 3.68 10.05 2.97
CA GLY A 17 5.04 10.25 2.50
C GLY A 17 6.07 10.44 3.62
N LEU A 18 5.68 10.28 4.90
CA LEU A 18 6.59 10.30 6.03
C LEU A 18 6.88 8.86 6.46
N TYR A 19 8.15 8.49 6.32
CA TYR A 19 8.70 7.29 6.93
C TYR A 19 8.72 7.48 8.45
N ASP A 20 7.94 6.69 9.17
CA ASP A 20 7.94 6.69 10.63
C ASP A 20 8.65 5.45 11.15
N SER A 21 9.92 5.59 11.52
CA SER A 21 10.74 4.52 12.10
C SER A 21 10.26 4.04 13.47
N SER A 22 9.30 4.75 14.09
CA SER A 22 8.66 4.35 15.34
C SER A 22 7.38 3.52 15.13
N HIS A 23 6.83 3.50 13.91
CA HIS A 23 5.73 2.61 13.54
C HIS A 23 6.25 1.16 13.47
N LYS A 24 6.04 0.43 14.56
CA LYS A 24 6.09 -1.03 14.55
C LYS A 24 4.82 -1.53 13.84
N PHE A 25 4.90 -2.63 13.11
CA PHE A 25 3.72 -3.23 12.46
C PHE A 25 2.55 -3.34 13.45
N HIS A 26 1.38 -2.84 13.05
CA HIS A 26 0.10 -3.21 13.64
C HIS A 26 -0.74 -3.99 12.62
N GLU A 27 -1.51 -4.95 13.11
CA GLU A 27 -2.50 -5.66 12.27
C GLU A 27 -3.58 -4.71 11.72
N LYS A 28 -3.70 -3.52 12.28
CA LYS A 28 -4.61 -2.45 11.89
C LYS A 28 -3.86 -1.12 11.90
N GLU A 29 -3.65 -0.56 10.72
CA GLU A 29 -3.06 0.77 10.54
C GLU A 29 -4.14 1.79 10.23
N THR A 30 -4.14 2.94 10.93
CA THR A 30 -5.06 4.05 10.64
C THR A 30 -4.29 5.22 10.08
N ILE A 31 -4.70 5.63 8.90
CA ILE A 31 -4.03 6.56 8.00
C ILE A 31 -4.98 7.73 7.77
N ALA A 32 -4.47 8.95 7.76
CA ALA A 32 -5.29 10.14 7.55
C ALA A 32 -5.98 10.14 6.16
N SER A 33 -6.93 11.06 5.98
CA SER A 33 -7.57 11.30 4.68
C SER A 33 -6.54 11.88 3.70
N HIS A 34 -6.62 11.53 2.40
CA HIS A 34 -5.68 11.95 1.34
C HIS A 34 -4.24 11.44 1.50
N SER A 35 -4.05 10.40 2.30
CA SER A 35 -2.77 9.76 2.52
C SER A 35 -2.54 8.58 1.57
N SER A 36 -1.31 8.43 1.09
CA SER A 36 -0.87 7.22 0.39
C SER A 36 -0.38 6.15 1.36
N LEU A 37 -0.60 4.89 1.00
CA LEU A 37 0.03 3.75 1.64
C LEU A 37 1.23 3.32 0.79
N ILE A 38 2.43 3.51 1.34
CA ILE A 38 3.68 3.21 0.64
C ILE A 38 4.38 2.09 1.38
N PHE A 39 4.74 1.05 0.65
CA PHE A 39 5.53 -0.06 1.15
C PHE A 39 6.93 0.00 0.53
N GLU A 40 7.95 -0.10 1.35
CA GLU A 40 9.34 -0.04 0.88
C GLU A 40 10.17 -1.16 1.48
N THR A 41 11.11 -1.69 0.71
CA THR A 41 12.05 -2.69 1.20
C THR A 41 13.41 -2.49 0.55
N GLN A 42 14.47 -2.71 1.31
CA GLN A 42 15.83 -2.57 0.80
C GLN A 42 16.10 -3.70 -0.19
N VAL A 43 16.61 -3.33 -1.36
CA VAL A 43 16.96 -4.23 -2.45
C VAL A 43 18.44 -4.10 -2.79
N GLY A 44 18.94 -5.08 -3.55
CA GLY A 44 20.34 -5.14 -3.96
C GLY A 44 20.75 -4.00 -4.89
N PHE A 45 21.95 -4.12 -5.47
CA PHE A 45 22.43 -3.14 -6.44
C PHE A 45 21.61 -3.23 -7.73
N ASP A 46 21.11 -2.08 -8.20
CA ASP A 46 20.42 -1.89 -9.49
C ASP A 46 19.11 -2.70 -9.68
N PRO A 47 18.08 -2.47 -8.84
CA PRO A 47 16.77 -3.05 -9.05
C PRO A 47 16.06 -2.43 -10.27
N ASP A 48 15.32 -3.24 -11.02
CA ASP A 48 14.42 -2.74 -12.06
C ASP A 48 13.28 -1.91 -11.41
N PRO A 49 13.11 -0.62 -11.77
CA PRO A 49 12.06 0.23 -11.19
C PRO A 49 10.63 -0.19 -11.57
N TRP A 50 10.47 -1.06 -12.56
CA TRP A 50 9.16 -1.50 -13.07
C TRP A 50 8.79 -2.91 -12.64
N GLN A 51 9.68 -3.61 -11.94
CA GLN A 51 9.46 -4.99 -11.50
C GLN A 51 9.67 -5.14 -10.01
N ILE A 52 8.84 -5.98 -9.39
CA ILE A 52 9.09 -6.44 -8.04
C ILE A 52 10.14 -7.56 -8.14
N PRO A 53 11.30 -7.45 -7.47
CA PRO A 53 12.26 -8.54 -7.40
C PRO A 53 11.61 -9.86 -6.99
N VAL A 54 11.97 -10.96 -7.67
CA VAL A 54 11.39 -12.30 -7.43
C VAL A 54 11.59 -12.79 -5.98
N SER A 55 12.60 -12.26 -5.28
CA SER A 55 12.86 -12.54 -3.87
C SER A 55 11.88 -11.88 -2.90
N LEU A 56 10.99 -11.01 -3.39
CA LEU A 56 10.02 -10.29 -2.59
C LEU A 56 8.60 -10.79 -2.88
N THR A 57 7.85 -11.05 -1.82
CA THR A 57 6.41 -11.24 -1.92
C THR A 57 5.76 -9.89 -2.26
N PRO A 58 4.85 -9.84 -3.23
CA PRO A 58 4.12 -8.63 -3.52
C PRO A 58 3.32 -8.11 -2.33
N THR A 59 3.30 -6.80 -2.19
CA THR A 59 2.73 -6.11 -1.03
C THR A 59 1.25 -6.41 -0.79
N TRP A 60 0.46 -6.50 -1.86
CA TRP A 60 -0.98 -6.73 -1.76
C TRP A 60 -1.35 -8.08 -1.12
N GLU A 61 -0.45 -9.07 -1.14
CA GLU A 61 -0.64 -10.35 -0.45
C GLU A 61 -0.72 -10.20 1.08
N TYR A 62 -0.20 -9.08 1.60
CA TYR A 62 -0.24 -8.77 3.03
C TYR A 62 -1.49 -7.99 3.45
N VAL A 63 -2.29 -7.48 2.50
CA VAL A 63 -3.47 -6.66 2.77
C VAL A 63 -4.71 -7.55 2.91
N LYS A 64 -5.35 -7.53 4.08
CA LYS A 64 -6.60 -8.27 4.35
C LYS A 64 -7.83 -7.47 3.97
N SER A 65 -7.85 -6.18 4.31
CA SER A 65 -8.94 -5.27 3.96
C SER A 65 -8.45 -3.82 4.03
N ILE A 66 -9.12 -2.95 3.27
CA ILE A 66 -8.93 -1.52 3.32
C ILE A 66 -10.30 -0.86 3.46
N GLU A 67 -10.42 0.09 4.38
CA GLU A 67 -11.59 0.91 4.58
C GLU A 67 -11.20 2.39 4.50
N CYS A 68 -11.90 3.18 3.68
CA CYS A 68 -11.68 4.61 3.55
C CYS A 68 -12.98 5.34 3.84
N ASN A 69 -12.99 6.17 4.88
CA ASN A 69 -14.16 6.99 5.25
C ASN A 69 -15.46 6.16 5.39
N GLY A 70 -15.38 4.96 5.98
CA GLY A 70 -16.52 4.04 6.12
C GLY A 70 -16.84 3.22 4.85
N VAL A 71 -16.13 3.43 3.74
CA VAL A 71 -16.28 2.67 2.50
C VAL A 71 -15.24 1.55 2.45
N ILE A 72 -15.71 0.30 2.32
CA ILE A 72 -14.83 -0.86 2.12
C ILE A 72 -14.35 -0.86 0.67
N ILE A 73 -13.03 -0.90 0.50
CA ILE A 73 -12.39 -1.00 -0.81
C ILE A 73 -12.44 -2.47 -1.25
N PRO A 74 -12.93 -2.79 -2.46
CA PRO A 74 -13.02 -4.16 -2.95
C PRO A 74 -11.65 -4.84 -2.99
N LYS A 75 -11.62 -6.13 -2.65
CA LYS A 75 -10.39 -6.93 -2.66
C LYS A 75 -9.77 -6.98 -4.05
N GLU A 76 -10.62 -7.03 -5.07
CA GLU A 76 -10.25 -7.06 -6.48
C GLU A 76 -9.46 -5.80 -6.88
N TYR A 77 -9.71 -4.66 -6.22
CA TYR A 77 -8.97 -3.44 -6.48
C TYR A 77 -7.54 -3.54 -5.96
N PHE A 78 -7.35 -3.81 -4.67
CA PHE A 78 -6.01 -3.81 -4.09
C PHE A 78 -5.22 -5.10 -4.35
N SER A 79 -5.86 -6.18 -4.81
CA SER A 79 -5.16 -7.42 -5.26
C SER A 79 -4.72 -7.34 -6.72
N ASN A 80 -5.10 -6.30 -7.47
CA ASN A 80 -4.69 -6.10 -8.85
C ASN A 80 -3.40 -5.29 -8.91
N ARG A 81 -2.32 -5.91 -9.43
CA ARG A 81 -1.00 -5.28 -9.64
C ARG A 81 -1.11 -3.92 -10.33
N GLU A 82 -1.97 -3.76 -11.33
CA GLU A 82 -2.07 -2.54 -12.15
C GLU A 82 -2.52 -1.31 -11.37
N ASN A 83 -3.13 -1.49 -10.19
CA ASN A 83 -3.54 -0.39 -9.32
C ASN A 83 -2.43 0.07 -8.36
N TRP A 84 -1.26 -0.57 -8.42
CA TRP A 84 -0.09 -0.22 -7.61
C TRP A 84 0.95 0.49 -8.47
N ASP A 85 1.61 1.47 -7.89
CA ASP A 85 2.79 2.08 -8.49
C ASP A 85 4.05 1.37 -7.98
N LEU A 86 5.02 1.19 -8.88
CA LEU A 86 6.36 0.72 -8.53
C LEU A 86 7.38 1.83 -8.78
N GLY A 87 8.39 1.87 -7.94
CA GLY A 87 9.53 2.75 -8.12
C GLY A 87 10.75 2.27 -7.36
N VAL A 88 11.84 3.01 -7.53
CA VAL A 88 13.10 2.78 -6.84
C VAL A 88 13.55 4.09 -6.20
N ALA A 89 13.95 4.01 -4.94
CA ALA A 89 14.58 5.12 -4.24
C ALA A 89 16.03 4.78 -3.91
N HIS A 90 16.93 5.68 -4.27
CA HIS A 90 18.33 5.63 -3.87
C HIS A 90 18.53 6.54 -2.65
N GLN A 91 18.89 5.96 -1.52
CA GLN A 91 19.14 6.66 -0.27
C GLN A 91 20.56 6.37 0.22
N ILE A 92 21.07 7.17 1.16
CA ILE A 92 22.45 7.03 1.69
C ILE A 92 22.69 5.64 2.30
N ASN A 93 21.65 5.00 2.83
CA ASN A 93 21.69 3.69 3.48
C ASN A 93 21.35 2.51 2.55
N GLY A 94 21.06 2.74 1.26
CA GLY A 94 20.75 1.66 0.33
C GLY A 94 19.85 2.06 -0.83
N THR A 95 19.55 1.09 -1.69
CA THR A 95 18.52 1.22 -2.73
C THR A 95 17.28 0.45 -2.28
N PHE A 96 16.10 1.02 -2.50
CA PHE A 96 14.83 0.50 -2.03
C PHE A 96 13.84 0.37 -3.18
N THR A 97 13.13 -0.75 -3.25
CA THR A 97 11.93 -0.85 -4.09
C THR A 97 10.77 -0.24 -3.32
N ILE A 98 10.04 0.65 -3.98
CA ILE A 98 8.84 1.32 -3.50
C ILE A 98 7.64 0.72 -4.21
N ILE A 99 6.63 0.34 -3.44
CA ILE A 99 5.37 -0.22 -3.90
C ILE A 99 4.25 0.56 -3.23
N SER A 100 3.51 1.38 -3.98
CA SER A 100 2.50 2.28 -3.39
C SER A 100 1.10 2.06 -3.95
N LEU A 101 0.11 2.18 -3.08
CA LEU A 101 -1.31 2.20 -3.44
C LEU A 101 -1.88 3.57 -3.12
N VAL A 102 -2.46 4.20 -4.13
CA VAL A 102 -3.18 5.47 -3.99
C VAL A 102 -4.67 5.21 -4.11
N ILE A 103 -5.42 5.70 -3.13
CA ILE A 103 -6.89 5.63 -3.11
C ILE A 103 -7.40 7.07 -3.10
N SER A 104 -7.83 7.54 -4.26
CA SER A 104 -8.29 8.91 -4.43
C SER A 104 -9.70 9.11 -3.86
N PRO A 105 -10.10 10.35 -3.52
CA PRO A 105 -11.48 10.65 -3.11
C PRO A 105 -12.52 10.20 -4.13
N GLU A 106 -12.26 10.40 -5.43
CA GLU A 106 -13.18 10.04 -6.52
C GLU A 106 -13.39 8.52 -6.57
N LEU A 107 -12.34 7.74 -6.31
CA LEU A 107 -12.43 6.29 -6.23
C LEU A 107 -13.28 5.83 -5.04
N ILE A 108 -13.16 6.52 -3.89
CA ILE A 108 -14.00 6.26 -2.72
C ILE A 108 -15.47 6.53 -3.05
N GLU A 109 -15.76 7.62 -3.76
CA GLU A 109 -17.11 7.95 -4.22
C GLU A 109 -17.67 6.87 -5.16
N GLN A 110 -16.88 6.38 -6.11
CA GLN A 110 -17.27 5.29 -7.02
C GLN A 110 -17.62 4.01 -6.25
N PHE A 111 -16.79 3.60 -5.29
CA PHE A 111 -17.08 2.41 -4.49
C PHE A 111 -18.28 2.60 -3.56
N SER A 112 -18.48 3.80 -3.03
CA SER A 112 -19.67 4.14 -2.23
C SER A 112 -20.96 4.00 -3.05
N GLN A 113 -20.96 4.51 -4.28
CA GLN A 113 -22.11 4.41 -5.19
C GLN A 113 -22.41 2.96 -5.58
N ASN A 114 -21.38 2.16 -5.89
CA ASN A 114 -21.54 0.75 -6.23
C ASN A 114 -22.05 -0.10 -5.05
N ASN A 115 -21.71 0.27 -3.81
CA ASN A 115 -22.24 -0.41 -2.61
C ASN A 115 -23.70 -0.08 -2.31
N THR A 116 -24.25 0.98 -2.92
CA THR A 116 -25.66 1.39 -2.73
C THR A 116 -26.61 0.66 -3.69
N VAL A 117 -26.10 -0.01 -4.73
CA VAL A 117 -26.90 -0.77 -5.70
C VAL A 117 -27.01 -2.25 -5.28
N LYS A 118 -27.61 -2.49 -4.11
CA LYS A 118 -28.20 -3.79 -3.77
C LYS A 118 -29.52 -3.52 -3.05
N ILE A 119 -30.59 -3.38 -3.83
CA ILE A 119 -31.98 -3.42 -3.36
C ILE A 119 -32.57 -4.75 -3.84
#